data_AF-A0A4Y2VGY5-F1
#
_entry.id   AF-A0A4Y2VGY5-F1
#
_cell.length_a   1.000
_cell.length_b   1.000
_cell.length_c   1.000
_cell.angle_alpha   90.00
_cell.angle_beta   90.00
_cell.angle_gamma   90.00
#
_symmetry.space_group_name_H-M   'P 1'
#
loop_
_entity.id
_entity.type
_entity.pdbx_description
1 polymer ?
#
loop_
_entity_poly.entity_id
_entity_poly.type
_entity_poly.pdbx_seq_one_letter_code
_entity_poly.pdbx_strand_id
1 'polypeptide(L)'
;MEIFVKALDREGVAFLHLRNKFKHLSDAKVKEGMFIGPQIKAVFRDEEFEKKLSEAEKAALLAFKSVCTHFLGNKKAENYEDLVGDIVKCFRVIGCNMSLKLHVLDSHLNFFPQNLGAISDEHGERFQLDISMF
;
A
#
# COMPACT_ATOMS: atom_id res chain seq x y z
N MET A 1 -1.13 0.55 2.49
CA MET A 1 -2.06 1.31 1.63
C MET A 1 -2.81 2.39 2.41
N GLU A 2 -3.39 2.07 3.56
CA GLU A 2 -4.12 3.02 4.43
C GLU A 2 -3.42 4.37 4.63
N ILE A 3 -2.20 4.37 5.18
CA ILE A 3 -1.47 5.63 5.46
C ILE A 3 -1.14 6.43 4.20
N PHE A 4 -0.88 5.76 3.08
CA PHE A 4 -0.62 6.41 1.80
C PHE A 4 -1.87 7.14 1.30
N VAL A 5 -3.02 6.47 1.30
CA VAL A 5 -4.29 7.08 0.85
C VAL A 5 -4.73 8.21 1.77
N LYS A 6 -4.44 8.11 3.07
CA LYS A 6 -4.72 9.18 4.03
C LYS A 6 -3.90 10.45 3.81
N ALA A 7 -2.71 10.33 3.23
CA ALA A 7 -1.84 11.44 2.91
C ALA A 7 -2.18 12.13 1.58
N LEU A 8 -2.96 11.49 0.71
CA LEU A 8 -3.41 12.11 -0.54
C LEU A 8 -4.35 13.27 -0.25
N ASP A 9 -4.24 14.32 -1.07
CA ASP A 9 -5.21 15.42 -1.08
C ASP A 9 -6.62 14.90 -1.38
N ARG A 10 -7.57 15.19 -0.50
CA ARG A 10 -8.96 14.70 -0.58
C ARG A 10 -9.74 15.31 -1.74
N GLU A 11 -9.32 16.47 -2.22
CA GLU A 11 -9.89 17.14 -3.39
C GLU A 11 -9.03 16.94 -4.64
N GLY A 12 -7.84 16.35 -4.47
CA GLY A 12 -6.87 16.10 -5.51
C GLY A 12 -7.32 15.05 -6.54
N VAL A 13 -6.84 15.21 -7.78
CA VAL A 13 -7.20 14.36 -8.92
C VAL A 13 -6.88 12.88 -8.70
N ALA A 14 -5.81 12.56 -7.95
CA ALA A 14 -5.45 11.18 -7.61
C ALA A 14 -6.49 10.52 -6.68
N PHE A 15 -6.94 11.23 -5.64
CA PHE A 15 -7.94 10.71 -4.72
C PHE A 15 -9.30 10.55 -5.39
N LEU A 16 -9.71 11.54 -6.19
CA LEU A 16 -10.94 11.46 -6.99
C LEU A 16 -10.91 10.29 -7.98
N HIS A 17 -9.74 9.98 -8.56
CA HIS A 17 -9.57 8.80 -9.41
C HIS A 17 -9.79 7.50 -8.64
N LEU A 18 -9.23 7.35 -7.43
CA LEU A 18 -9.48 6.17 -6.58
C LEU A 18 -10.97 6.03 -6.22
N ARG A 19 -11.63 7.12 -5.86
CA ARG A 19 -13.07 7.15 -5.57
C ARG A 19 -13.90 6.70 -6.79
N ASN A 20 -13.54 7.17 -7.98
CA ASN A 20 -14.20 6.78 -9.22
C ASN A 20 -13.88 5.36 -9.68
N LYS A 21 -12.70 4.84 -9.35
CA LYS A 21 -12.31 3.46 -9.67
C LYS A 21 -13.04 2.45 -8.80
N PHE A 22 -13.20 2.75 -7.51
CA PHE A 22 -13.84 1.87 -6.55
C PHE A 22 -15.24 2.36 -6.13
N LYS A 23 -16.11 2.65 -7.09
CA LYS A 23 -17.49 3.16 -6.82
C LYS A 23 -18.36 2.23 -5.96
N HIS A 24 -18.02 0.94 -5.92
CA HIS A 24 -18.70 -0.04 -5.08
C HIS A 24 -18.28 0.04 -3.61
N LEU A 25 -17.17 0.72 -3.29
CA LEU A 25 -16.76 0.98 -1.92
C LEU A 25 -17.41 2.26 -1.40
N SER A 26 -17.66 2.28 -0.10
CA SER A 26 -18.11 3.50 0.57
C SER A 26 -17.01 4.56 0.57
N ASP A 27 -17.41 5.83 0.57
CA ASP A 27 -16.49 6.97 0.64
C ASP A 27 -15.56 6.87 1.86
N ALA A 28 -16.08 6.40 2.99
CA ALA A 28 -15.30 6.15 4.20
C ALA A 28 -14.21 5.09 3.99
N LYS A 29 -14.52 3.95 3.34
CA LYS A 29 -13.51 2.91 3.04
C LYS A 29 -12.40 3.44 2.14
N VAL A 30 -12.76 4.23 1.12
CA VAL A 30 -11.77 4.86 0.22
C VAL A 30 -10.93 5.90 0.98
N LYS A 31 -11.54 6.77 1.79
CA LYS A 31 -10.82 7.79 2.58
C LYS A 31 -9.81 7.17 3.56
N GLU A 32 -10.21 6.08 4.21
CA GLU A 32 -9.36 5.35 5.15
C GLU A 32 -8.31 4.47 4.45
N GLY A 33 -8.39 4.31 3.13
CA GLY A 33 -7.52 3.43 2.35
C GLY A 33 -7.70 1.96 2.72
N MET A 34 -8.90 1.58 3.16
CA MET A 34 -9.30 0.21 3.48
C MET A 34 -9.51 -0.59 2.19
N PHE A 35 -8.40 -1.00 1.60
CA PHE A 35 -8.37 -1.85 0.41
C PHE A 35 -7.85 -3.24 0.75
N ILE A 36 -8.47 -4.25 0.17
CA ILE A 36 -8.02 -5.64 0.25
C ILE A 36 -6.90 -5.92 -0.77
N GLY A 37 -6.19 -7.04 -0.61
CA GLY A 37 -5.10 -7.46 -1.51
C GLY A 37 -5.39 -7.27 -3.01
N PRO A 38 -6.50 -7.81 -3.57
CA PRO A 38 -6.89 -7.60 -4.97
C PRO A 38 -7.05 -6.13 -5.38
N GLN A 39 -7.64 -5.28 -4.52
CA GLN A 39 -7.84 -3.86 -4.78
C GLN A 39 -6.50 -3.10 -4.75
N ILE A 40 -5.62 -3.42 -3.80
CA ILE A 40 -4.26 -2.87 -3.75
C ILE A 40 -3.49 -3.23 -5.03
N LYS A 41 -3.53 -4.51 -5.44
CA LYS A 41 -2.94 -4.99 -6.70
C LYS A 41 -3.53 -4.23 -7.91
N ALA A 42 -4.82 -3.92 -7.91
CA ALA A 42 -5.48 -3.14 -8.96
C ALA A 42 -5.09 -1.66 -8.97
N VAL A 43 -4.75 -1.06 -7.81
CA VAL A 43 -4.16 0.29 -7.75
C VAL A 43 -2.73 0.26 -8.29
N PHE A 44 -1.94 -0.75 -7.93
CA PHE A 44 -0.54 -0.82 -8.37
C PHE A 44 -0.38 -0.98 -9.88
N ARG A 45 -1.36 -1.57 -10.57
CA ARG A 45 -1.37 -1.73 -12.04
C ARG A 45 -1.99 -0.54 -12.78
N ASP A 46 -2.48 0.47 -12.07
CA ASP A 46 -3.17 1.60 -12.66
C ASP A 46 -2.18 2.71 -13.06
N GLU A 47 -1.73 2.68 -14.31
CA GLU A 47 -0.84 3.71 -14.86
C GLU A 47 -1.50 5.10 -14.88
N GLU A 48 -2.82 5.14 -15.02
CA GLU A 48 -3.59 6.37 -15.12
C GLU A 48 -3.82 7.01 -13.75
N PHE A 49 -3.82 6.20 -12.68
CA PHE A 49 -3.67 6.69 -11.31
C PHE A 49 -2.26 7.22 -11.08
N GLU A 50 -1.23 6.48 -11.51
CA GLU A 50 0.17 6.88 -11.28
C GLU A 50 0.51 8.23 -11.94
N LYS A 51 -0.04 8.51 -13.12
CA LYS A 51 0.10 9.81 -13.81
C LYS A 51 -0.59 10.97 -13.09
N LYS A 52 -1.57 10.70 -12.23
CA LYS A 52 -2.31 11.71 -11.46
C LYS A 52 -1.65 12.07 -10.13
N LEU A 53 -0.64 11.31 -9.71
CA LEU A 53 0.10 11.59 -8.49
C LEU A 53 1.12 12.71 -8.73
N SER A 54 1.37 13.51 -7.70
CA SER A 54 2.56 14.37 -7.66
C SER A 54 3.84 13.52 -7.68
N GLU A 55 4.97 14.12 -8.02
CA GLU A 55 6.26 13.42 -8.03
C GLU A 55 6.59 12.75 -6.69
N ALA A 56 6.29 13.41 -5.57
CA ALA A 56 6.52 12.87 -4.23
C ALA A 56 5.60 11.67 -3.92
N GLU A 57 4.30 11.78 -4.24
CA GLU A 57 3.34 10.69 -4.05
C GLU A 57 3.65 9.50 -4.96
N LYS A 58 4.08 9.77 -6.21
CA LYS A 58 4.51 8.74 -7.15
C LYS A 58 5.74 8.01 -6.64
N ALA A 59 6.76 8.73 -6.15
CA ALA A 59 7.93 8.12 -5.54
C ALA A 59 7.54 7.23 -4.34
N ALA A 60 6.65 7.71 -3.47
CA ALA A 60 6.13 6.92 -2.35
C ALA A 60 5.36 5.68 -2.82
N LEU A 61 4.52 5.78 -3.85
CA LEU A 61 3.81 4.63 -4.42
C LEU A 61 4.78 3.60 -5.01
N LEU A 62 5.81 4.04 -5.75
CA LEU A 62 6.81 3.16 -6.35
C LEU A 62 7.67 2.46 -5.29
N ALA A 63 8.11 3.18 -4.25
CA ALA A 63 8.79 2.57 -3.11
C ALA A 63 7.92 1.52 -2.42
N PHE A 64 6.61 1.82 -2.24
CA PHE A 64 5.67 0.86 -1.69
C PHE A 64 5.49 -0.39 -2.56
N LYS A 65 5.36 -0.23 -3.89
CA LYS A 65 5.33 -1.35 -4.85
C LYS A 65 6.60 -2.21 -4.73
N SER A 66 7.76 -1.56 -4.60
CA SER A 66 9.06 -2.23 -4.48
C SER A 66 9.13 -3.11 -3.24
N VAL A 67 8.76 -2.57 -2.07
CA VAL A 67 8.71 -3.33 -0.80
C VAL A 67 7.73 -4.51 -0.88
N CYS A 68 6.53 -4.31 -1.44
CA CYS A 68 5.57 -5.40 -1.62
C CYS A 68 6.10 -6.52 -2.52
N THR A 69 6.87 -6.18 -3.56
CA THR A 69 7.34 -7.14 -4.57
C THR A 69 8.60 -7.87 -4.14
N HIS A 70 9.54 -7.15 -3.53
CA HIS A 70 10.90 -7.62 -3.27
C HIS A 70 11.18 -7.94 -1.80
N PHE A 71 10.25 -7.63 -0.89
CA PHE A 71 10.38 -7.98 0.52
C PHE A 71 9.19 -8.80 1.03
N LEU A 72 7.98 -8.25 0.92
CA LEU A 72 6.76 -8.87 1.47
C LEU A 72 6.16 -9.98 0.61
N GLY A 73 6.74 -10.22 -0.58
CA GLY A 73 6.30 -11.25 -1.50
C GLY A 73 6.91 -12.64 -1.21
N ASN A 74 7.03 -13.43 -2.27
CA ASN A 74 7.60 -14.79 -2.18
C ASN A 74 9.12 -14.81 -2.05
N LYS A 75 9.78 -13.66 -2.22
CA LYS A 75 11.23 -13.51 -2.15
C LYS A 75 11.55 -12.29 -1.31
N LYS A 76 12.48 -12.46 -0.38
CA LYS A 76 13.18 -11.40 0.34
C LYS A 76 14.49 -11.09 -0.38
N ALA A 77 14.56 -9.94 -1.03
CA ALA A 77 15.74 -9.44 -1.75
C ALA A 77 16.85 -9.05 -0.77
N GLU A 78 18.12 -9.21 -1.14
CA GLU A 78 19.25 -8.93 -0.24
C GLU A 78 19.30 -7.47 0.23
N ASN A 79 18.87 -6.53 -0.61
CA ASN A 79 18.81 -5.10 -0.31
C ASN A 79 17.51 -4.67 0.40
N TYR A 80 16.85 -5.57 1.15
CA TYR A 80 15.56 -5.27 1.78
C TYR A 80 15.60 -4.08 2.75
N GLU A 81 16.74 -3.84 3.40
CA GLU A 81 16.94 -2.70 4.30
C GLU A 81 16.84 -1.37 3.56
N ASP A 82 17.47 -1.26 2.38
CA ASP A 82 17.39 -0.07 1.54
C ASP A 82 15.95 0.17 1.07
N LEU A 83 15.25 -0.89 0.64
CA LEU A 83 13.85 -0.79 0.21
C LEU A 83 12.94 -0.24 1.31
N VAL A 84 13.16 -0.69 2.55
CA VAL A 84 12.38 -0.25 3.71
C VAL A 84 12.78 1.17 4.13
N GLY A 85 14.07 1.50 4.08
CA GLY A 85 14.55 2.86 4.32
C GLY A 85 13.96 3.86 3.32
N ASP A 86 13.86 3.48 2.04
CA ASP A 86 13.32 4.33 0.98
C ASP A 86 11.81 4.58 1.15
N ILE A 87 11.00 3.55 1.44
CA ILE A 87 9.57 3.76 1.69
C ILE A 87 9.35 4.66 2.92
N VAL A 88 10.12 4.49 4.00
CA VAL A 88 10.02 5.33 5.20
C VAL A 88 10.35 6.79 4.89
N LYS A 89 11.41 7.04 4.11
CA LYS A 89 11.78 8.39 3.65
C LYS A 89 10.68 9.01 2.78
N CYS A 90 10.20 8.29 1.76
CA CYS A 90 9.17 8.81 0.87
C CYS A 90 7.86 9.10 1.62
N PHE A 91 7.48 8.23 2.56
CA PHE A 91 6.26 8.42 3.35
C PHE A 91 6.37 9.65 4.25
N ARG A 92 7.54 9.90 4.85
CA ARG A 92 7.80 11.14 5.60
C ARG A 92 7.65 12.38 4.72
N VAL A 93 8.14 12.35 3.47
CA VAL A 93 8.07 13.48 2.53
C VAL A 93 6.62 13.85 2.21
N ILE A 94 5.74 12.88 2.03
CA ILE A 94 4.32 13.13 1.77
C ILE A 94 3.49 13.37 3.04
N GLY A 95 4.15 13.52 4.20
CA GLY A 95 3.46 13.80 5.47
C GLY A 95 2.74 12.60 6.09
N CYS A 96 3.06 11.37 5.68
CA CYS A 96 2.55 10.18 6.37
C CYS A 96 3.16 10.06 7.77
N ASN A 97 2.31 9.89 8.77
CA ASN A 97 2.75 9.48 10.09
C ASN A 97 3.20 8.01 10.08
N MET A 98 4.18 7.70 10.91
CA MET A 98 4.66 6.32 11.08
C MET A 98 3.58 5.49 11.78
N SER A 99 2.90 4.64 11.02
CA SER A 99 1.99 3.64 11.58
C SER A 99 2.75 2.57 12.36
N LEU A 100 2.07 1.88 13.27
CA LEU A 100 2.64 0.73 13.98
C LEU A 100 3.19 -0.32 13.01
N LYS A 101 2.48 -0.59 11.90
CA LYS A 101 2.95 -1.54 10.86
C LYS A 101 4.24 -1.06 10.19
N LEU A 102 4.34 0.23 9.86
CA LEU A 102 5.55 0.80 9.27
C LEU A 102 6.71 0.82 10.26
N HIS A 103 6.45 1.08 11.54
CA HIS A 103 7.46 1.01 12.59
C HIS A 103 8.00 -0.41 12.79
N VAL A 104 7.11 -1.41 12.87
CA VAL A 104 7.52 -2.82 12.95
C VAL A 104 8.31 -3.23 11.71
N LEU A 105 7.89 -2.75 10.54
CA LEU A 105 8.61 -3.00 9.29
C LEU A 105 10.03 -2.43 9.35
N ASP A 106 10.20 -1.19 9.79
CA ASP A 106 11.50 -0.51 9.89
C ASP A 106 12.43 -1.09 10.97
N SER A 107 11.88 -1.38 12.16
CA SER A 107 12.68 -1.77 13.34
C SER A 107 12.93 -3.27 13.48
N HIS A 108 12.15 -4.13 12.81
CA HIS A 108 12.19 -5.60 13.02
C HIS A 108 12.34 -6.40 11.72
N LEU A 109 13.08 -5.88 10.74
CA LEU A 109 13.30 -6.55 9.44
C LEU A 109 13.86 -7.97 9.54
N ASN A 110 14.69 -8.24 10.55
CA ASN A 110 15.33 -9.54 10.77
C ASN A 110 14.37 -10.62 11.29
N PHE A 111 13.18 -10.24 11.76
CA PHE A 111 12.17 -11.18 12.25
C PHE A 111 11.40 -11.87 11.10
N PHE A 112 11.44 -11.30 9.89
CA PHE A 112 10.67 -11.81 8.76
C PHE A 112 11.39 -12.99 8.06
N PRO A 113 10.70 -14.13 7.85
CA PRO A 113 11.23 -15.25 7.08
C PRO A 113 11.46 -14.89 5.61
N GLN A 114 12.23 -15.73 4.91
CA GLN A 114 12.67 -15.45 3.54
C GLN A 114 11.54 -15.49 2.48
N ASN A 115 10.43 -16.15 2.80
CA ASN A 115 9.25 -16.26 1.95
C ASN A 115 7.99 -15.91 2.75
N LEU A 116 7.54 -14.66 2.65
CA LEU A 116 6.37 -14.14 3.37
C LEU A 116 5.05 -14.43 2.64
N GLY A 117 5.09 -14.44 1.30
CA GLY A 117 3.89 -14.73 0.50
C GLY A 117 3.34 -16.14 0.72
N ALA A 118 4.18 -17.11 1.08
CA ALA A 118 3.73 -18.45 1.48
C ALA A 118 2.96 -18.48 2.82
N ILE A 119 3.12 -17.45 3.65
CA ILE A 119 2.55 -17.36 5.01
C ILE A 119 1.39 -16.34 5.04
N SER A 120 1.27 -15.48 4.02
CA SER A 120 0.24 -14.45 3.97
C SER A 120 -1.16 -15.06 3.85
N ASP A 121 -2.08 -14.63 4.71
CA ASP A 121 -3.49 -15.07 4.71
C ASP A 121 -4.34 -14.37 3.65
N GLU A 122 -3.96 -14.51 2.36
CA GLU A 122 -4.75 -13.96 1.25
C GLU A 122 -6.17 -14.57 1.17
N HIS A 123 -6.36 -15.79 1.72
CA HIS A 123 -7.65 -16.48 1.71
C HIS A 123 -8.60 -15.95 2.78
N GLY A 124 -8.11 -15.64 3.99
CA GLY A 124 -8.89 -14.99 5.04
C GLY A 124 -9.34 -13.58 4.62
N GLU A 125 -8.47 -12.81 3.97
CA GLU A 125 -8.84 -11.49 3.41
C GLU A 125 -9.97 -11.60 2.36
N ARG A 126 -9.94 -12.66 1.54
CA ARG A 126 -10.98 -12.90 0.51
C ARG A 126 -12.32 -13.31 1.12
N PHE A 127 -12.29 -14.16 2.14
CA PHE A 127 -13.51 -14.58 2.85
C PHE A 127 -14.21 -13.40 3.55
N GLN A 128 -13.43 -12.50 4.18
CA GLN A 128 -13.97 -11.27 4.78
C GLN A 128 -14.62 -10.35 3.74
N LEU A 129 -14.06 -10.27 2.53
CA LEU A 129 -14.66 -9.50 1.43
C LEU A 129 -16.01 -10.09 1.03
N ASP A 130 -16.06 -11.40 0.78
CA ASP A 130 -17.27 -12.08 0.31
C ASP A 130 -18.40 -11.90 1.32
N ILE A 131 -18.12 -11.98 2.64
CA ILE A 131 -19.09 -11.67 3.69
C ILE A 131 -19.54 -10.20 3.64
N SER A 132 -18.61 -9.26 3.42
CA SER A 132 -18.94 -7.83 3.38
C SER A 132 -19.74 -7.39 2.14
N MET A 133 -19.92 -8.28 1.16
CA MET A 133 -20.71 -8.07 -0.05
C MET A 133 -22.16 -8.60 0.07
N PHE A 134 -22.49 -9.31 1.15
CA PHE A 134 -23.86 -9.66 1.54
C PHE A 134 -24.44 -8.60 2.49
#